data_AF-A0A246JE98-F1
#
_entry.id   AF-A0A246JE98-F1
#
_cell.length_a   1.000
_cell.length_b   1.000
_cell.length_c   1.000
_cell.angle_alpha   90.00
_cell.angle_beta   90.00
_cell.angle_gamma   90.00
#
_symmetry.space_group_name_H-M   'P 1'
#
loop_
_entity.id
_entity.type
_entity.pdbx_description
1 polymer ?
#
loop_
_entity_poly.entity_id
_entity_poly.type
_entity_poly.pdbx_seq_one_letter_code
_entity_poly.pdbx_strand_id
1 'polypeptide(L)'
;MTTNSPKAAPSELHKFLFEGLPVRGMLVRLDGSWKELLSRRKEPLEPAVRDLLGQMSVAGVLMQANIKFNGALVFQVMGDGPLKLAVVEVQPDMSFRSTAKTRGEVADGATLQEMLNAHGEGRCAITLDPKDKLPGQQPYQGVVPLSGPTGQPLEKLSDVLQHYMRQSEQLDTTLVLAANDEVAAGLLIQRLPIEGEGNLEAGASSGIEREEIEDAYNRVSMHAATLTSDELLTLDVDTILRRLFWEENVRRFEPQYPRFACTCSRERVGRMLIGLGRQEVDEILAELGGVEIGCEFCGNHYVFDAVDVGELFTEREKQAPGSRQVQ
;
A
#
# COMPACT_ATOMS: atom_id res chain seq x y z
N MET A 1 16.72 -29.80 -19.81
CA MET A 1 16.64 -29.52 -18.36
C MET A 1 15.58 -28.45 -18.18
N THR A 2 14.35 -28.87 -17.88
CA THR A 2 13.24 -27.96 -17.57
C THR A 2 13.53 -27.35 -16.21
N THR A 3 13.97 -26.10 -16.20
CA THR A 3 14.10 -25.28 -14.98
C THR A 3 12.71 -25.12 -14.40
N ASN A 4 12.44 -25.91 -13.37
CA ASN A 4 11.23 -25.81 -12.57
C ASN A 4 11.37 -24.54 -11.72
N SER A 5 10.97 -23.39 -12.25
CA SER A 5 10.90 -22.16 -11.45
C SER A 5 10.05 -22.45 -10.22
N PRO A 6 10.54 -22.18 -9.00
CA PRO A 6 9.75 -22.44 -7.79
C PRO A 6 8.44 -21.65 -7.91
N LYS A 7 7.32 -22.36 -7.79
CA LYS A 7 5.98 -21.77 -7.77
C LYS A 7 5.98 -20.75 -6.63
N ALA A 8 5.82 -19.46 -6.96
CA ALA A 8 5.87 -18.39 -5.98
C ALA A 8 4.90 -18.69 -4.82
N ALA A 9 5.38 -18.51 -3.58
CA ALA A 9 4.53 -18.73 -2.42
C ALA A 9 3.38 -17.71 -2.43
N PRO A 10 2.18 -18.10 -1.98
CA PRO A 10 1.07 -17.17 -1.92
C PRO A 10 1.41 -16.02 -0.96
N SER A 11 1.01 -14.81 -1.32
CA SER A 11 1.06 -13.68 -0.40
C SER A 11 0.00 -13.83 0.67
N GLU A 12 0.35 -13.53 1.91
CA GLU A 12 -0.47 -13.79 3.08
C GLU A 12 -0.43 -12.63 4.07
N LEU A 13 -1.58 -12.39 4.71
CA LEU A 13 -1.77 -11.43 5.78
C LEU A 13 -2.42 -12.15 6.96
N HIS A 14 -1.74 -12.12 8.10
CA HIS A 14 -2.19 -12.75 9.34
C HIS A 14 -2.51 -11.68 10.37
N LYS A 15 -3.74 -11.70 10.87
CA LYS A 15 -4.16 -10.89 12.01
C LYS A 15 -4.10 -11.74 13.26
N PHE A 16 -3.71 -11.13 14.38
CA PHE A 16 -3.67 -11.80 15.67
C PHE A 16 -3.91 -10.84 16.84
N LEU A 17 -4.34 -11.39 17.96
CA LEU A 17 -4.50 -10.72 19.24
C LEU A 17 -3.63 -11.41 20.29
N PHE A 18 -3.22 -10.62 21.28
CA PHE A 18 -2.62 -11.13 22.50
C PHE A 18 -3.76 -11.31 23.51
N GLU A 19 -4.13 -12.55 23.83
CA GLU A 19 -5.28 -12.81 24.68
C GLU A 19 -5.12 -12.19 26.07
N GLY A 20 -6.15 -11.46 26.52
CA GLY A 20 -6.12 -10.75 27.79
C GLY A 20 -5.36 -9.42 27.78
N LEU A 21 -4.66 -9.07 26.69
CA LEU A 21 -3.91 -7.82 26.56
C LEU A 21 -4.56 -6.87 25.55
N PRO A 22 -4.52 -5.54 25.77
CA PRO A 22 -5.06 -4.54 24.85
C PRO A 22 -4.08 -4.30 23.68
N VAL A 23 -3.63 -5.38 23.03
CA VAL A 23 -2.63 -5.33 21.97
C VAL A 23 -3.10 -6.21 20.81
N ARG A 24 -3.01 -5.67 19.60
CA ARG A 24 -3.21 -6.42 18.36
C ARG A 24 -1.94 -6.43 17.54
N GLY A 25 -1.80 -7.47 16.73
CA GLY A 25 -0.72 -7.58 15.76
C GLY A 25 -1.20 -8.02 14.39
N MET A 26 -0.43 -7.65 13.38
CA MET A 26 -0.61 -8.10 12.01
C MET A 26 0.75 -8.35 11.37
N LEU A 27 0.87 -9.45 10.63
CA LEU A 27 2.05 -9.78 9.86
C LEU A 27 1.63 -10.01 8.41
N VAL A 28 2.26 -9.31 7.47
CA VAL A 28 2.04 -9.51 6.04
C VAL A 28 3.33 -9.94 5.37
N ARG A 29 3.21 -10.86 4.43
CA ARG A 29 4.29 -11.30 3.53
C ARG A 29 3.74 -11.31 2.11
N LEU A 30 4.23 -10.38 1.28
CA LEU A 30 3.93 -10.28 -0.14
C LEU A 30 5.06 -10.98 -0.91
N ASP A 31 4.80 -12.20 -1.38
CA ASP A 31 5.75 -12.98 -2.20
C ASP A 31 5.26 -12.96 -3.65
N GLY A 32 4.39 -13.90 -4.05
CA GLY A 32 3.91 -14.00 -5.43
C GLY A 32 3.27 -12.72 -5.98
N SER A 33 2.50 -11.98 -5.15
CA SER A 33 1.91 -10.71 -5.59
C SER A 33 2.93 -9.59 -5.79
N TRP A 34 4.02 -9.60 -5.02
CA TRP A 34 5.09 -8.61 -5.15
C TRP A 34 5.92 -8.88 -6.41
N LYS A 35 6.27 -10.15 -6.64
CA LYS A 35 6.93 -10.60 -7.88
C LYS A 35 6.08 -10.31 -9.11
N GLU A 36 4.77 -10.57 -9.04
CA GLU A 36 3.85 -10.22 -10.12
C GLU A 36 3.92 -8.72 -10.42
N LEU A 37 3.82 -7.87 -9.40
CA LEU A 37 3.91 -6.41 -9.57
C LEU A 37 5.22 -5.98 -10.22
N LEU A 38 6.36 -6.50 -9.76
CA LEU A 38 7.67 -6.18 -10.34
C LEU A 38 7.78 -6.64 -11.79
N SER A 39 7.30 -7.85 -12.11
CA SER A 39 7.36 -8.42 -13.47
C SER A 39 6.51 -7.67 -14.51
N ARG A 40 5.51 -6.89 -14.05
CA ARG A 40 4.61 -6.12 -14.91
C ARG A 40 5.23 -4.82 -15.39
N ARG A 41 6.37 -4.41 -14.83
CA ARG A 41 7.07 -3.18 -15.21
C ARG A 41 7.92 -3.44 -16.45
N LYS A 42 7.94 -2.46 -17.36
CA LYS A 42 8.84 -2.49 -18.52
C LYS A 42 10.29 -2.29 -18.11
N GLU A 43 10.51 -1.29 -17.26
CA GLU A 43 11.83 -0.94 -16.75
C GLU A 43 11.94 -1.39 -15.28
N PRO A 44 13.08 -1.98 -14.89
CA PRO A 44 13.34 -2.28 -13.49
C PRO A 44 13.42 -0.97 -12.69
N LEU A 45 12.97 -1.04 -11.44
CA LEU A 45 13.19 0.04 -10.47
C LEU A 45 14.61 -0.03 -9.94
N GLU A 46 15.20 1.13 -9.66
CA GLU A 46 16.43 1.22 -8.89
C GLU A 46 16.25 0.55 -7.51
N PRO A 47 17.26 -0.16 -6.97
CA PRO A 47 17.12 -0.97 -5.76
C PRO A 47 16.49 -0.22 -4.57
N ALA A 48 16.97 0.98 -4.24
CA ALA A 48 16.42 1.80 -3.16
C ALA A 48 14.94 2.17 -3.37
N VAL A 49 14.53 2.49 -4.61
CA VAL A 49 13.14 2.82 -4.95
C VAL A 49 12.25 1.60 -4.83
N ARG A 50 12.74 0.45 -5.29
CA ARG A 50 12.04 -0.83 -5.19
C ARG A 50 11.82 -1.25 -3.75
N ASP A 51 12.86 -1.17 -2.91
CA ASP A 51 12.79 -1.55 -1.50
C ASP A 51 11.81 -0.64 -0.75
N LEU A 52 11.86 0.67 -1.01
CA LEU A 52 10.88 1.61 -0.47
C LEU A 52 9.46 1.28 -0.93
N LEU A 53 9.26 1.04 -2.23
CA LEU A 53 7.93 0.74 -2.77
C LEU A 53 7.35 -0.57 -2.22
N GLY A 54 8.20 -1.57 -1.98
CA GLY A 54 7.83 -2.82 -1.32
C GLY A 54 7.38 -2.58 0.11
N GLN A 55 8.17 -1.83 0.89
CA GLN A 55 7.79 -1.43 2.25
C GLN A 55 6.49 -0.62 2.27
N MET A 56 6.29 0.29 1.31
CA MET A 56 5.04 1.04 1.19
C MET A 56 3.86 0.13 0.86
N SER A 57 4.04 -0.87 -0.02
CA SER A 57 2.98 -1.79 -0.42
C SER A 57 2.50 -2.63 0.77
N VAL A 58 3.46 -3.16 1.54
CA VAL A 58 3.25 -3.84 2.82
C VAL A 58 2.51 -2.95 3.82
N ALA A 59 3.01 -1.72 4.02
CA ALA A 59 2.40 -0.78 4.96
C ALA A 59 0.95 -0.45 4.59
N GLY A 60 0.67 -0.19 3.30
CA GLY A 60 -0.68 0.05 2.80
C GLY A 60 -1.62 -1.13 3.09
N VAL A 61 -1.14 -2.38 2.89
CA VAL A 61 -1.92 -3.59 3.20
C VAL A 61 -2.19 -3.71 4.70
N LEU A 62 -1.17 -3.52 5.54
CA LEU A 62 -1.32 -3.53 7.00
C LEU A 62 -2.33 -2.48 7.46
N MET A 63 -2.28 -1.27 6.90
CA MET A 63 -3.19 -0.17 7.25
C MET A 63 -4.62 -0.44 6.78
N GLN A 64 -4.83 -0.86 5.53
CA GLN A 64 -6.15 -1.20 5.00
C GLN A 64 -6.80 -2.32 5.80
N ALA A 65 -6.00 -3.31 6.22
CA ALA A 65 -6.46 -4.39 7.06
C ALA A 65 -6.86 -3.94 8.48
N ASN A 66 -6.34 -2.79 8.94
CA ASN A 66 -6.55 -2.28 10.29
C ASN A 66 -7.81 -1.43 10.45
N ILE A 67 -8.33 -0.89 9.35
CA ILE A 67 -9.46 0.04 9.32
C ILE A 67 -10.75 -0.66 8.91
N LYS A 68 -11.88 -0.24 9.49
CA LYS A 68 -13.21 -0.65 9.04
C LYS A 68 -13.74 0.39 8.05
N PHE A 69 -13.16 0.41 6.85
CA PHE A 69 -13.46 1.41 5.82
C PHE A 69 -13.87 0.74 4.50
N ASN A 70 -15.00 1.16 3.94
CA ASN A 70 -15.46 0.72 2.62
C ASN A 70 -14.98 1.68 1.53
N GLY A 71 -13.71 1.57 1.18
CA GLY A 71 -13.06 2.40 0.17
C GLY A 71 -11.59 2.06 0.04
N ALA A 72 -10.92 2.75 -0.88
CA ALA A 72 -9.51 2.57 -1.15
C ALA A 72 -8.66 3.37 -0.15
N LEU A 73 -7.60 2.76 0.37
CA LEU A 73 -6.51 3.47 1.02
C LEU A 73 -5.46 3.80 -0.04
N VAL A 74 -5.17 5.09 -0.21
CA VAL A 74 -4.12 5.59 -1.09
C VAL A 74 -3.00 6.15 -0.21
N PHE A 75 -1.85 5.51 -0.27
CA PHE A 75 -0.64 5.93 0.44
C PHE A 75 0.35 6.50 -0.58
N GLN A 76 0.70 7.78 -0.40
CA GLN A 76 1.60 8.51 -1.29
C GLN A 76 2.77 9.08 -0.52
N VAL A 77 3.96 9.00 -1.11
CA VAL A 77 5.11 9.78 -0.67
C VAL A 77 5.54 10.66 -1.83
N MET A 78 5.61 11.97 -1.57
CA MET A 78 6.00 12.99 -2.54
C MET A 78 7.32 13.59 -2.08
N GLY A 79 8.30 13.58 -2.96
CA GLY A 79 9.64 14.04 -2.63
C GLY A 79 10.11 15.24 -3.45
N ASP A 80 11.07 15.94 -2.88
CA ASP A 80 11.85 17.02 -3.51
C ASP A 80 13.22 16.54 -4.03
N GLY A 81 13.54 15.26 -3.85
CA GLY A 81 14.72 14.58 -4.38
C GLY A 81 14.48 13.87 -5.74
N PRO A 82 15.36 12.93 -6.12
CA PRO A 82 15.26 12.21 -7.39
C PRO A 82 14.02 11.31 -7.47
N LEU A 83 13.48 10.84 -6.34
CA LEU A 83 12.17 10.18 -6.30
C LEU A 83 11.08 11.24 -6.14
N LYS A 84 10.35 11.51 -7.22
CA LYS A 84 9.29 12.54 -7.24
C LYS A 84 8.05 12.08 -6.46
N LEU A 85 7.61 10.86 -6.72
CA LEU A 85 6.33 10.35 -6.25
C LEU A 85 6.35 8.83 -6.19
N ALA A 86 5.97 8.26 -5.06
CA ALA A 86 5.60 6.86 -4.93
C ALA A 86 4.15 6.77 -4.44
N VAL A 87 3.38 5.83 -4.99
CA VAL A 87 1.95 5.65 -4.68
C VAL A 87 1.66 4.17 -4.52
N VAL A 88 0.94 3.83 -3.46
CA VAL A 88 0.31 2.54 -3.22
C VAL A 88 -1.18 2.77 -3.05
N GLU A 89 -1.99 1.94 -3.70
CA GLU A 89 -3.42 1.89 -3.47
C GLU A 89 -3.79 0.48 -3.03
N VAL A 90 -4.56 0.37 -1.95
CA VAL A 90 -5.07 -0.90 -1.43
C VAL A 90 -6.58 -0.83 -1.27
N GLN A 91 -7.26 -1.84 -1.78
CA GLN A 91 -8.71 -1.98 -1.74
C GLN A 91 -9.18 -2.81 -0.53
N PRO A 92 -10.46 -2.76 -0.14
CA PRO A 92 -10.98 -3.55 0.98
C PRO A 92 -10.83 -5.06 0.83
N ASP A 93 -10.72 -5.57 -0.39
CA ASP A 93 -10.49 -6.99 -0.69
C ASP A 93 -9.00 -7.39 -0.66
N MET A 94 -8.14 -6.52 -0.12
CA MET A 94 -6.67 -6.64 -0.10
C MET A 94 -6.01 -6.70 -1.47
N SER A 95 -6.74 -6.34 -2.54
CA SER A 95 -6.09 -6.09 -3.81
C SER A 95 -5.30 -4.78 -3.75
N PHE A 96 -4.08 -4.79 -4.27
CA PHE A 96 -3.20 -3.63 -4.23
C PHE A 96 -2.50 -3.39 -5.57
N ARG A 97 -2.05 -2.16 -5.75
CA ARG A 97 -1.17 -1.74 -6.85
C ARG A 97 -0.23 -0.65 -6.35
N SER A 98 0.95 -0.58 -6.94
CA SER A 98 1.91 0.47 -6.57
C SER A 98 2.76 0.92 -7.75
N THR A 99 3.10 2.21 -7.75
CA THR A 99 3.92 2.85 -8.76
C THR A 99 4.87 3.87 -8.15
N ALA A 100 5.96 4.17 -8.85
CA ALA A 100 6.95 5.16 -8.45
C ALA A 100 7.41 5.91 -9.70
N LYS A 101 7.65 7.22 -9.55
CA LYS A 101 8.14 8.11 -10.60
C LYS A 101 9.39 8.82 -10.11
N THR A 102 10.48 8.62 -10.85
CA THR A 102 11.74 9.32 -10.63
C THR A 102 11.85 10.52 -11.60
N ARG A 103 12.69 11.50 -11.25
CA ARG A 103 13.05 12.68 -12.07
C ARG A 103 14.54 12.73 -12.40
N GLY A 104 15.29 11.71 -11.97
CA GLY A 104 16.72 11.55 -12.17
C GLY A 104 17.13 10.17 -11.66
N GLU A 105 18.43 9.88 -11.71
CA GLU A 105 18.97 8.62 -11.19
C GLU A 105 18.88 8.57 -9.66
N VAL A 106 18.54 7.39 -9.14
CA VAL A 106 18.58 7.09 -7.71
C VAL A 106 19.70 6.10 -7.47
N ALA A 107 20.63 6.42 -6.57
CA ALA A 107 21.70 5.50 -6.21
C ALA A 107 21.13 4.24 -5.53
N ASP A 108 21.74 3.07 -5.78
CA ASP A 108 21.26 1.78 -5.29
C ASP A 108 21.04 1.73 -3.77
N GLY A 109 21.87 2.43 -3.00
CA GLY A 109 21.81 2.50 -1.54
C GLY A 109 21.29 3.84 -0.99
N ALA A 110 20.59 4.63 -1.81
CA ALA A 110 20.11 5.95 -1.38
C ALA A 110 19.18 5.83 -0.17
N THR A 111 19.35 6.71 0.82
CA THR A 111 18.49 6.76 2.01
C THR A 111 17.12 7.35 1.69
N LEU A 112 16.16 7.22 2.61
CA LEU A 112 14.85 7.87 2.47
C LEU A 112 15.01 9.38 2.29
N GLN A 113 15.91 10.00 3.06
CA GLN A 113 16.17 11.43 2.97
C GLN A 113 16.74 11.81 1.60
N GLU A 114 17.75 11.10 1.12
CA GLU A 114 18.39 11.37 -0.18
C GLU A 114 17.40 11.22 -1.34
N MET A 115 16.50 10.23 -1.27
CA MET A 115 15.50 10.00 -2.31
C MET A 115 14.38 11.05 -2.33
N LEU A 116 13.87 11.44 -1.16
CA LEU A 116 12.56 12.10 -1.03
C LEU A 116 12.57 13.42 -0.26
N ASN A 117 13.60 13.69 0.55
CA ASN A 117 13.61 14.82 1.48
C ASN A 117 14.95 15.58 1.45
N ALA A 118 15.47 15.77 0.25
CA ALA A 118 16.78 16.39 0.00
C ALA A 118 16.82 17.86 0.43
N HIS A 119 15.66 18.56 0.38
CA HIS A 119 15.52 19.96 0.80
C HIS A 119 14.53 20.15 1.95
N GLY A 120 14.03 19.07 2.55
CA GLY A 120 13.10 19.13 3.68
C GLY A 120 11.63 19.34 3.29
N GLU A 121 11.28 19.28 2.01
CA GLU A 121 9.91 19.48 1.50
C GLU A 121 9.17 18.15 1.23
N GLY A 122 9.81 17.02 1.53
CA GLY A 122 9.24 15.69 1.39
C GLY A 122 8.06 15.47 2.34
N ARG A 123 7.02 14.80 1.83
CA ARG A 123 5.79 14.53 2.59
C ARG A 123 5.20 13.15 2.31
N CYS A 124 4.60 12.59 3.35
CA CYS A 124 3.80 11.37 3.31
C CYS A 124 2.32 11.74 3.44
N ALA A 125 1.47 11.26 2.55
CA ALA A 125 0.04 11.47 2.56
C ALA A 125 -0.69 10.13 2.54
N ILE A 126 -1.66 9.96 3.44
CA ILE A 126 -2.56 8.81 3.50
C ILE A 126 -3.97 9.33 3.25
N THR A 127 -4.62 8.79 2.24
CA THR A 127 -5.97 9.17 1.83
C THR A 127 -6.90 7.98 1.91
N LEU A 128 -8.04 8.16 2.59
CA LEU A 128 -9.13 7.20 2.64
C LEU A 128 -10.19 7.67 1.65
N ASP A 129 -10.27 6.99 0.52
CA ASP A 129 -11.16 7.33 -0.59
C ASP A 129 -12.42 6.44 -0.59
N PRO A 130 -13.60 6.96 -0.19
CA PRO A 130 -14.80 6.14 -0.06
C PRO A 130 -15.25 5.61 -1.42
N LYS A 131 -15.67 4.35 -1.48
CA LYS A 131 -16.20 3.77 -2.72
C LYS A 131 -17.52 4.42 -3.13
N ASP A 132 -18.38 4.65 -2.15
CA ASP A 132 -19.73 5.20 -2.32
C ASP A 132 -19.76 6.68 -1.91
N LYS A 133 -19.17 7.55 -2.74
CA LYS A 133 -19.12 8.99 -2.46
C LYS A 133 -20.51 9.61 -2.54
N LEU A 134 -20.92 10.27 -1.47
CA LEU A 134 -22.05 11.20 -1.53
C LEU A 134 -21.64 12.47 -2.32
N PRO A 135 -22.57 13.12 -3.03
CA PRO A 135 -22.28 14.40 -3.68
C PRO A 135 -21.68 15.41 -2.69
N GLY A 136 -20.48 15.91 -2.99
CA GLY A 136 -19.75 16.86 -2.15
C GLY A 136 -18.90 16.24 -1.03
N GLN A 137 -18.93 14.92 -0.83
CA GLN A 137 -18.09 14.25 0.16
C GLN A 137 -16.64 14.19 -0.33
N GLN A 138 -15.74 14.82 0.43
CA GLN A 138 -14.30 14.78 0.17
C GLN A 138 -13.66 13.56 0.83
N PRO A 139 -12.62 12.95 0.22
CA PRO A 139 -11.81 11.94 0.87
C PRO A 139 -11.17 12.49 2.15
N TYR A 140 -11.03 11.65 3.17
CA TYR A 140 -10.20 12.00 4.31
C TYR A 140 -8.73 11.87 3.92
N GLN A 141 -7.91 12.86 4.23
CA GLN A 141 -6.49 12.84 3.97
C GLN A 141 -5.70 13.37 5.17
N GLY A 142 -4.78 12.55 5.67
CA GLY A 142 -3.76 12.96 6.62
C GLY A 142 -2.41 13.11 5.91
N VAL A 143 -1.68 14.18 6.23
CA VAL A 143 -0.36 14.47 5.65
C VAL A 143 0.62 14.74 6.78
N VAL A 144 1.79 14.11 6.72
CA VAL A 144 2.90 14.33 7.65
C VAL A 144 4.20 14.61 6.88
N PRO A 145 5.08 15.46 7.43
CA PRO A 145 6.42 15.64 6.85
C PRO A 145 7.24 14.36 6.99
N LEU A 146 8.32 14.25 6.20
CA LEU A 146 9.33 13.18 6.36
C LEU A 146 10.38 13.53 7.42
N SER A 147 10.00 14.37 8.39
CA SER A 147 10.82 14.79 9.52
C SER A 147 10.11 14.47 10.82
N GLY A 148 10.88 14.13 11.85
CA GLY A 148 10.39 13.79 13.17
C GLY A 148 9.92 15.00 13.98
N PRO A 149 9.45 14.78 15.21
CA PRO A 149 8.85 15.83 16.04
C PRO A 149 9.77 17.01 16.36
N THR A 150 11.09 16.80 16.33
CA THR A 150 12.11 17.84 16.56
C THR A 150 12.71 18.40 15.26
N GLY A 151 12.11 18.10 14.11
CA GLY A 151 12.52 18.59 12.79
C GLY A 151 13.69 17.82 12.13
N GLN A 152 14.22 16.79 12.79
CA GLN A 152 15.23 15.90 12.24
C GLN A 152 14.65 15.04 11.10
N PRO A 153 15.39 14.77 10.02
CA PRO A 153 14.92 13.87 8.96
C PRO A 153 14.70 12.46 9.52
N LEU A 154 13.66 11.79 9.01
CA LEU A 154 13.42 10.38 9.30
C LEU A 154 14.04 9.53 8.20
N GLU A 155 14.88 8.57 8.58
CA GLU A 155 15.59 7.71 7.62
C GLU A 155 14.80 6.44 7.26
N LYS A 156 13.79 6.08 8.05
CA LYS A 156 13.00 4.87 7.86
C LYS A 156 11.53 5.20 7.64
N LEU A 157 10.93 4.54 6.65
CA LEU A 157 9.51 4.66 6.40
C LEU A 157 8.66 4.22 7.61
N SER A 158 9.13 3.20 8.35
CA SER A 158 8.48 2.77 9.59
C SER A 158 8.32 3.90 10.59
N ASP A 159 9.32 4.78 10.72
CA ASP A 159 9.31 5.87 11.70
C ASP A 159 8.37 6.99 11.26
N VAL A 160 8.30 7.27 9.95
CA VAL A 160 7.32 8.20 9.35
C VAL A 160 5.89 7.74 9.63
N LEU A 161 5.61 6.45 9.43
CA LEU A 161 4.27 5.90 9.64
C LEU A 161 3.90 5.81 11.13
N GLN A 162 4.86 5.48 12.00
CA GLN A 162 4.63 5.53 13.44
C GLN A 162 4.34 6.96 13.91
N HIS A 163 5.03 7.96 13.35
CA HIS A 163 4.74 9.36 13.60
C HIS A 163 3.33 9.76 13.14
N TYR A 164 2.93 9.34 11.92
CA TYR A 164 1.56 9.50 11.42
C TYR A 164 0.53 8.87 12.37
N MET A 165 0.71 7.62 12.78
CA MET A 165 -0.26 6.92 13.65
C MET A 165 -0.41 7.62 15.00
N ARG A 166 0.67 8.13 15.58
CA ARG A 166 0.61 8.89 16.84
C ARG A 166 -0.08 10.24 16.67
N GLN A 167 0.24 10.99 15.60
CA GLN A 167 -0.25 12.36 15.43
C GLN A 167 -1.68 12.42 14.89
N SER A 168 -2.01 11.58 13.91
CA SER A 168 -3.29 11.63 13.18
C SER A 168 -4.32 10.66 13.77
N GLU A 169 -3.90 9.47 14.20
CA GLU A 169 -4.82 8.42 14.68
C GLU A 169 -4.83 8.26 16.21
N GLN A 170 -3.86 8.87 16.92
CA GLN A 170 -3.67 8.72 18.37
C GLN A 170 -3.47 7.26 18.81
N LEU A 171 -2.78 6.48 17.98
CA LEU A 171 -2.52 5.06 18.24
C LEU A 171 -1.02 4.78 18.37
N ASP A 172 -0.63 4.24 19.53
CA ASP A 172 0.69 3.67 19.72
C ASP A 172 0.86 2.46 18.80
N THR A 173 1.75 2.60 17.83
CA THR A 173 2.02 1.61 16.81
C THR A 173 3.52 1.38 16.71
N THR A 174 3.93 0.12 16.64
CA THR A 174 5.28 -0.32 16.30
C THR A 174 5.21 -0.98 14.93
N LEU A 175 6.07 -0.56 14.00
CA LEU A 175 6.07 -1.04 12.63
C LEU A 175 7.47 -1.49 12.23
N VAL A 176 7.59 -2.70 11.72
CA VAL A 176 8.82 -3.23 11.10
C VAL A 176 8.50 -3.54 9.65
N LEU A 177 9.26 -2.96 8.72
CA LEU A 177 9.06 -3.13 7.28
C LEU A 177 10.37 -3.53 6.63
N ALA A 178 10.31 -4.45 5.68
CA ALA A 178 11.44 -4.81 4.84
C ALA A 178 10.95 -5.24 3.45
N ALA A 179 11.78 -5.04 2.44
CA ALA A 179 11.53 -5.55 1.10
C ALA A 179 12.84 -5.84 0.38
N ASN A 180 12.77 -6.73 -0.61
CA ASN A 180 13.80 -6.99 -1.60
C ASN A 180 13.15 -7.43 -2.93
N ASP A 181 13.94 -7.99 -3.84
CA ASP A 181 13.55 -8.48 -5.17
C ASP A 181 12.46 -9.55 -5.12
N GLU A 182 12.43 -10.33 -4.05
CA GLU A 182 11.61 -11.53 -3.94
C GLU A 182 10.39 -11.32 -3.06
N VAL A 183 10.55 -10.60 -1.95
CA VAL A 183 9.55 -10.51 -0.89
C VAL A 183 9.49 -9.09 -0.35
N ALA A 184 8.28 -8.61 -0.07
CA ALA A 184 8.05 -7.47 0.80
C ALA A 184 7.25 -7.93 2.01
N ALA A 185 7.70 -7.64 3.22
CA ALA A 185 7.06 -8.10 4.44
C ALA A 185 7.04 -7.02 5.52
N GLY A 186 6.11 -7.15 6.47
CA GLY A 186 6.00 -6.20 7.56
C GLY A 186 5.16 -6.70 8.73
N LEU A 187 5.57 -6.27 9.92
CA LEU A 187 4.93 -6.53 11.20
C LEU A 187 4.41 -5.21 11.77
N LEU A 188 3.13 -5.19 12.15
CA LEU A 188 2.49 -4.09 12.86
C LEU A 188 2.03 -4.61 14.23
N ILE A 189 2.46 -3.95 15.30
CA ILE A 189 1.93 -4.11 16.66
C ILE A 189 1.27 -2.81 17.06
N GLN A 190 0.06 -2.86 17.61
CA GLN A 190 -0.68 -1.66 17.96
C GLN A 190 -1.48 -1.83 19.25
N ARG A 191 -1.46 -0.81 20.09
CA ARG A 191 -2.29 -0.73 21.30
C ARG A 191 -3.76 -0.54 20.92
N LEU A 192 -4.64 -1.30 21.56
CA LEU A 192 -6.09 -1.15 21.46
C LEU A 192 -6.58 -0.14 22.50
N PRO A 193 -7.59 0.68 22.18
CA PRO A 193 -8.26 1.51 23.18
C PRO A 193 -8.85 0.65 24.30
N ILE A 194 -8.58 1.05 25.55
CA ILE A 194 -9.06 0.36 26.76
C ILE A 194 -10.51 0.79 27.08
N GLU A 195 -10.97 1.92 26.56
CA GLU A 195 -12.33 2.43 26.79
C GLU A 195 -13.37 1.75 25.88
N GLY A 196 -14.21 0.93 26.51
CA GLY A 196 -15.37 0.25 25.91
C GLY A 196 -15.80 -0.91 26.81
N GLU A 197 -17.07 -0.94 27.19
CA GLU A 197 -17.65 -1.88 28.19
C GLU A 197 -17.37 -3.37 27.89
N GLY A 198 -17.00 -3.74 26.66
CA GLY A 198 -16.66 -5.12 26.28
C GLY A 198 -15.19 -5.54 26.39
N ASN A 199 -14.23 -4.61 26.52
CA ASN A 199 -12.79 -4.96 26.58
C ASN A 199 -12.30 -5.15 28.03
N LEU A 200 -12.91 -4.46 28.99
CA LEU A 200 -12.54 -4.53 30.41
C LEU A 200 -13.14 -5.75 31.11
N GLU A 201 -14.27 -6.29 30.65
CA GLU A 201 -14.84 -7.54 31.18
C GLU A 201 -13.94 -8.76 30.87
N ALA A 202 -13.16 -8.71 29.79
CA ALA A 202 -12.17 -9.73 29.46
C ALA A 202 -10.90 -9.65 30.33
N GLY A 203 -10.53 -8.47 30.83
CA GLY A 203 -9.42 -8.28 31.76
C GLY A 203 -9.79 -8.57 33.22
N ALA A 204 -11.03 -8.26 33.62
CA ALA A 204 -11.53 -8.56 34.96
C ALA A 204 -11.77 -10.07 35.19
N SER A 205 -11.89 -10.86 34.12
CA SER A 205 -12.08 -12.31 34.16
C SER A 205 -10.78 -13.12 34.01
N SER A 206 -9.65 -12.49 33.66
CA SER A 206 -8.36 -13.18 33.39
C SER A 206 -7.34 -13.10 34.53
N GLY A 207 -7.59 -12.31 35.58
CA GLY A 207 -6.67 -12.19 36.73
C GLY A 207 -5.37 -11.42 36.43
N ILE A 208 -5.29 -10.73 35.30
CA ILE A 208 -4.13 -9.92 34.89
C ILE A 208 -4.14 -8.60 35.66
N GLU A 209 -3.02 -8.23 36.26
CA GLU A 209 -2.91 -6.98 37.02
C GLU A 209 -3.00 -5.75 36.09
N ARG A 210 -3.60 -4.67 36.59
CA ARG A 210 -3.82 -3.45 35.79
C ARG A 210 -2.51 -2.84 35.27
N GLU A 211 -1.45 -2.97 36.04
CA GLU A 211 -0.09 -2.54 35.66
C GLU A 211 0.46 -3.38 34.49
N GLU A 212 0.15 -4.68 34.45
CA GLU A 212 0.54 -5.57 33.35
C GLU A 212 -0.21 -5.25 32.05
N ILE A 213 -1.48 -4.86 32.15
CA ILE A 213 -2.29 -4.37 31.01
C ILE A 213 -1.71 -3.06 30.44
N GLU A 214 -1.27 -2.16 31.31
CA GLU A 214 -0.70 -0.88 30.92
C GLU A 214 0.67 -1.04 30.23
N ASP A 215 1.52 -1.94 30.72
CA ASP A 215 2.87 -2.17 30.16
C ASP A 215 2.92 -3.19 29.00
N ALA A 216 1.86 -3.98 28.81
CA ALA A 216 1.77 -5.03 27.78
C ALA A 216 2.24 -4.57 26.39
N TYR A 217 1.76 -3.40 25.95
CA TYR A 217 2.16 -2.85 24.65
C TYR A 217 3.66 -2.57 24.56
N ASN A 218 4.27 -2.04 25.61
CA ASN A 218 5.70 -1.70 25.61
C ASN A 218 6.54 -2.97 25.47
N ARG A 219 6.24 -4.00 26.26
CA ARG A 219 6.92 -5.30 26.19
C ARG A 219 6.81 -5.93 24.81
N VAL A 220 5.58 -6.08 24.29
CA VAL A 220 5.34 -6.67 22.96
C VAL A 220 6.03 -5.86 21.86
N SER A 221 5.99 -4.53 21.95
CA SER A 221 6.65 -3.63 21.00
C SER A 221 8.18 -3.75 21.06
N MET A 222 8.76 -3.90 22.25
CA MET A 222 10.20 -4.12 22.41
C MET A 222 10.63 -5.43 21.75
N HIS A 223 9.86 -6.52 21.93
CA HIS A 223 10.13 -7.77 21.23
C HIS A 223 10.04 -7.60 19.71
N ALA A 224 8.96 -6.97 19.22
CA ALA A 224 8.77 -6.71 17.79
C ALA A 224 9.92 -5.89 17.18
N ALA A 225 10.45 -4.90 17.90
CA ALA A 225 11.57 -4.07 17.46
C ALA A 225 12.90 -4.83 17.32
N THR A 226 13.02 -6.04 17.90
CA THR A 226 14.19 -6.91 17.69
C THR A 226 14.16 -7.70 16.39
N LEU A 227 13.05 -7.64 15.65
CA LEU A 227 12.91 -8.34 14.37
C LEU A 227 13.79 -7.67 13.32
N THR A 228 14.73 -8.43 12.76
CA THR A 228 15.62 -7.93 11.72
C THR A 228 14.98 -8.05 10.33
N SER A 229 15.46 -7.24 9.37
CA SER A 229 15.01 -7.34 7.98
C SER A 229 15.26 -8.73 7.38
N ASP A 230 16.39 -9.35 7.70
CA ASP A 230 16.73 -10.69 7.20
C ASP A 230 15.75 -11.75 7.71
N GLU A 231 15.46 -11.75 9.02
CA GLU A 231 14.47 -12.65 9.61
C GLU A 231 13.08 -12.43 9.01
N LEU A 232 12.66 -11.17 8.85
CA LEU A 232 11.36 -10.81 8.29
C LEU A 232 11.21 -11.25 6.82
N LEU A 233 12.29 -11.24 6.04
CA LEU A 233 12.28 -11.61 4.63
C LEU A 233 12.53 -13.10 4.38
N THR A 234 13.17 -13.82 5.29
CA THR A 234 13.54 -15.24 5.09
C THR A 234 12.68 -16.24 5.85
N LEU A 235 12.20 -15.89 7.05
CA LEU A 235 11.43 -16.79 7.89
C LEU A 235 9.94 -16.82 7.50
N ASP A 236 9.30 -17.95 7.74
CA ASP A 236 7.85 -18.07 7.62
C ASP A 236 7.13 -17.41 8.81
N VAL A 237 5.83 -17.17 8.64
CA VAL A 237 4.98 -16.50 9.62
C VAL A 237 4.99 -17.19 10.99
N ASP A 238 4.91 -18.51 11.02
CA ASP A 238 4.81 -19.28 12.27
C ASP A 238 6.11 -19.16 13.06
N THR A 239 7.24 -19.26 12.36
CA THR A 239 8.56 -19.07 12.95
C THR A 239 8.75 -17.66 13.50
N ILE A 240 8.33 -16.62 12.78
CA ILE A 240 8.42 -15.22 13.25
C ILE A 240 7.59 -15.03 14.51
N LEU A 241 6.31 -15.43 14.49
CA LEU A 241 5.41 -15.23 15.63
C LEU A 241 5.89 -16.00 16.87
N ARG A 242 6.37 -17.24 16.69
CA ARG A 242 6.94 -18.01 17.79
C ARG A 242 8.22 -17.38 18.31
N ARG A 243 9.15 -16.95 17.45
CA ARG A 243 10.42 -16.31 17.87
C ARG A 243 10.18 -15.05 18.71
N LEU A 244 9.19 -14.24 18.33
CA LEU A 244 8.90 -12.97 18.99
C LEU A 244 8.04 -13.11 20.24
N PHE A 245 7.05 -14.01 20.23
CA PHE A 245 5.94 -14.00 21.18
C PHE A 245 5.69 -15.39 21.81
N TRP A 246 6.73 -16.21 22.00
CA TRP A 246 6.58 -17.56 22.57
C TRP A 246 6.02 -17.61 23.99
N GLU A 247 6.23 -16.55 24.79
CA GLU A 247 5.69 -16.43 26.16
C GLU A 247 4.24 -15.89 26.16
N GLU A 248 3.77 -15.34 25.04
CA GLU A 248 2.48 -14.67 24.94
C GLU A 248 1.42 -15.62 24.36
N ASN A 249 0.18 -15.49 24.84
CA ASN A 249 -0.95 -16.23 24.28
C ASN A 249 -1.48 -15.53 23.02
N VAL A 250 -0.93 -15.90 21.86
CA VAL A 250 -1.29 -15.31 20.56
C VAL A 250 -2.43 -16.08 19.90
N ARG A 251 -3.60 -15.43 19.78
CA ARG A 251 -4.74 -15.94 19.01
C ARG A 251 -4.71 -15.38 17.59
N ARG A 252 -4.66 -16.27 16.60
CA ARG A 252 -4.69 -15.91 15.17
C ARG A 252 -6.10 -15.99 14.58
N PHE A 253 -6.33 -15.17 13.57
CA PHE A 253 -7.52 -15.25 12.72
C PHE A 253 -7.18 -15.88 11.37
N GLU A 254 -8.22 -16.19 10.60
CA GLU A 254 -8.08 -16.66 9.22
C GLU A 254 -7.22 -15.70 8.39
N PRO A 255 -6.24 -16.23 7.63
CA PRO A 255 -5.39 -15.41 6.79
C PRO A 255 -6.19 -14.77 5.66
N GLN A 256 -5.76 -13.58 5.27
CA GLN A 256 -6.19 -12.92 4.04
C GLN A 256 -5.07 -13.03 3.00
N TYR A 257 -5.42 -12.90 1.73
CA TYR A 257 -4.49 -13.13 0.63
C TYR A 257 -4.38 -11.87 -0.25
N PRO A 258 -3.49 -10.93 0.10
CA PRO A 258 -3.26 -9.75 -0.71
C PRO A 258 -2.82 -10.14 -2.13
N ARG A 259 -3.33 -9.44 -3.13
CA ARG A 259 -3.04 -9.75 -4.53
C ARG A 259 -2.79 -8.48 -5.33
N PHE A 260 -1.93 -8.57 -6.33
CA PHE A 260 -1.81 -7.49 -7.30
C PHE A 260 -3.11 -7.37 -8.10
N ALA A 261 -3.62 -6.16 -8.26
CA ALA A 261 -4.71 -5.88 -9.18
C ALA A 261 -4.65 -4.45 -9.70
N CYS A 262 -4.68 -4.30 -11.02
CA CYS A 262 -4.84 -3.00 -11.65
C CYS A 262 -6.23 -2.84 -12.23
N THR A 263 -6.82 -1.67 -12.03
CA THR A 263 -8.16 -1.34 -12.54
C THR A 263 -8.12 -0.64 -13.89
N CYS A 264 -6.96 -0.55 -14.56
CA CYS A 264 -6.87 0.09 -15.88
C CYS A 264 -7.66 -0.72 -16.91
N SER A 265 -8.28 -0.03 -17.86
CA SER A 265 -8.94 -0.65 -19.00
C SER A 265 -8.94 0.34 -20.17
N ARG A 266 -9.09 -0.16 -21.39
CA ARG A 266 -9.23 0.67 -22.59
C ARG A 266 -10.35 1.70 -22.42
N GLU A 267 -11.47 1.30 -21.81
CA GLU A 267 -12.59 2.20 -21.53
C GLU A 267 -12.21 3.36 -20.59
N ARG A 268 -11.49 3.08 -19.48
CA ARG A 268 -11.05 4.14 -18.56
C ARG A 268 -10.05 5.09 -19.22
N VAL A 269 -9.14 4.53 -20.03
CA VAL A 269 -8.17 5.34 -20.80
C VAL A 269 -8.90 6.20 -21.84
N GLY A 270 -9.91 5.66 -22.52
CA GLY A 270 -10.76 6.43 -23.43
C GLY A 270 -11.49 7.58 -22.73
N ARG A 271 -12.04 7.37 -21.53
CA ARG A 271 -12.65 8.45 -20.73
C ARG A 271 -11.65 9.52 -20.31
N MET A 272 -10.41 9.15 -20.01
CA MET A 272 -9.33 10.10 -19.74
C MET A 272 -9.03 10.95 -20.98
N LEU A 273 -8.93 10.33 -22.16
CA LEU A 273 -8.75 11.04 -23.44
C LEU A 273 -9.91 11.99 -23.74
N ILE A 274 -11.14 11.59 -23.47
CA ILE A 274 -12.31 12.47 -23.60
C ILE A 274 -12.18 13.70 -22.68
N GLY A 275 -11.72 13.50 -21.45
CA GLY A 275 -11.50 14.58 -20.49
C GLY A 275 -10.38 15.55 -20.86
N LEU A 276 -9.39 15.10 -21.64
CA LEU A 276 -8.33 15.96 -22.20
C LEU A 276 -8.89 16.91 -23.28
N GLY A 277 -9.91 16.45 -24.00
CA GLY A 277 -10.59 17.22 -25.04
C GLY A 277 -10.07 16.87 -26.43
N ARG A 278 -10.99 16.97 -27.42
CA ARG A 278 -10.73 16.48 -28.78
C ARG A 278 -9.53 17.14 -29.44
N GLN A 279 -9.37 18.46 -29.26
CA GLN A 279 -8.30 19.21 -29.91
C GLN A 279 -6.92 18.68 -29.51
N GLU A 280 -6.67 18.52 -28.20
CA GLU A 280 -5.38 18.03 -27.69
C GLU A 280 -5.09 16.60 -28.20
N VAL A 281 -6.10 15.74 -28.28
CA VAL A 281 -5.93 14.36 -28.79
C VAL A 281 -5.67 14.34 -30.30
N ASP A 282 -6.36 15.17 -31.08
CA ASP A 282 -6.16 15.28 -32.53
C ASP A 282 -4.77 15.86 -32.88
N GLU A 283 -4.25 16.79 -32.07
CA GLU A 283 -2.88 17.32 -32.18
C GLU A 283 -1.83 16.21 -31.97
N ILE A 284 -1.98 15.39 -30.92
CA ILE A 284 -1.09 14.24 -30.66
C ILE A 284 -1.13 13.25 -31.84
N LEU A 285 -2.32 12.96 -32.38
CA LEU A 285 -2.47 12.09 -33.54
C LEU A 285 -1.76 12.63 -34.79
N ALA A 286 -1.84 13.94 -35.03
CA ALA A 286 -1.19 14.56 -36.18
C ALA A 286 0.34 14.51 -36.09
N GLU A 287 0.89 14.66 -34.88
CA GLU A 287 2.34 14.64 -34.65
C GLU A 287 2.93 13.23 -34.62
N LEU A 288 2.25 12.27 -33.96
CA LEU A 288 2.80 10.95 -33.65
C LEU A 288 2.16 9.80 -34.44
N GLY A 289 1.07 10.07 -35.17
CA GLY A 289 0.33 9.06 -35.95
C GLY A 289 -0.54 8.11 -35.12
N GLY A 290 -0.53 8.25 -33.80
CA GLY A 290 -1.26 7.40 -32.85
C GLY A 290 -1.09 7.90 -31.42
N VAL A 291 -2.04 7.57 -30.55
CA VAL A 291 -1.97 7.90 -29.12
C VAL A 291 -1.63 6.65 -28.33
N GLU A 292 -0.45 6.63 -27.70
CA GLU A 292 -0.02 5.53 -26.83
C GLU A 292 -0.04 5.95 -25.36
N ILE A 293 -0.72 5.15 -24.53
CA ILE A 293 -0.81 5.38 -23.09
C ILE A 293 -0.35 4.12 -22.36
N GLY A 294 0.76 4.26 -21.63
CA GLY A 294 1.25 3.25 -20.70
C GLY A 294 0.64 3.42 -19.30
N CYS A 295 0.16 2.33 -18.71
CA CYS A 295 -0.30 2.35 -17.32
C CYS A 295 0.89 2.22 -16.36
N GLU A 296 1.20 3.28 -15.62
CA GLU A 296 2.30 3.34 -14.64
C GLU A 296 2.19 2.30 -13.49
N PHE A 297 1.01 1.70 -13.27
CA PHE A 297 0.81 0.66 -12.25
C PHE A 297 1.07 -0.77 -12.71
N CYS A 298 0.76 -1.09 -13.97
CA CYS A 298 0.79 -2.48 -14.46
C CYS A 298 1.53 -2.67 -15.79
N GLY A 299 2.10 -1.59 -16.35
CA GLY A 299 2.84 -1.61 -17.60
C GLY A 299 2.01 -1.94 -18.84
N ASN A 300 0.69 -2.05 -18.75
CA ASN A 300 -0.15 -2.26 -19.94
C ASN A 300 -0.11 -1.03 -20.85
N HIS A 301 -0.05 -1.26 -22.16
CA HIS A 301 -0.08 -0.22 -23.19
C HIS A 301 -1.42 -0.23 -23.92
N TYR A 302 -1.98 0.96 -24.08
CA TYR A 302 -3.20 1.19 -24.83
C TYR A 302 -2.87 2.10 -26.01
N VAL A 303 -3.07 1.61 -27.22
CA VAL A 303 -2.87 2.36 -28.46
C VAL A 303 -4.25 2.72 -29.00
N PHE A 304 -4.44 4.00 -29.33
CA PHE A 304 -5.64 4.50 -30.01
C PHE A 304 -5.20 5.10 -31.35
N ASP A 305 -5.74 4.56 -32.43
CA ASP A 305 -5.56 5.11 -33.76
C ASP A 305 -6.57 6.23 -34.07
N ALA A 306 -6.51 6.80 -35.26
CA ALA A 306 -7.42 7.87 -35.67
C ALA A 306 -8.90 7.44 -35.70
N VAL A 307 -9.18 6.15 -35.96
CA VAL A 307 -10.55 5.61 -35.95
C VAL A 307 -11.04 5.49 -34.52
N ASP A 308 -10.23 4.92 -33.64
CA ASP A 308 -10.54 4.79 -32.21
C ASP A 308 -10.82 6.15 -31.56
N VAL A 309 -9.98 7.15 -31.83
CA VAL A 309 -10.19 8.52 -31.32
C VAL A 309 -11.45 9.13 -31.91
N GLY A 310 -11.70 8.94 -33.20
CA GLY A 310 -12.95 9.34 -33.85
C GLY A 310 -14.18 8.76 -33.14
N GLU A 311 -14.14 7.47 -32.79
CA GLU A 311 -15.22 6.80 -32.05
C GLU A 311 -15.40 7.35 -30.62
N LEU A 312 -14.32 7.67 -29.90
CA LEU A 312 -14.39 8.23 -28.54
C LEU A 312 -15.15 9.56 -28.48
N PHE A 313 -15.00 10.40 -29.51
CA PHE A 313 -15.60 11.73 -29.59
C PHE A 313 -16.88 11.79 -30.44
N THR A 314 -17.32 10.65 -31.00
CA THR A 314 -18.63 10.57 -31.65
C THR A 314 -19.69 10.27 -30.59
N GLU A 315 -20.61 11.21 -30.34
CA GLU A 315 -21.62 11.06 -29.30
C GLU A 315 -22.41 9.74 -29.39
N ARG A 316 -22.63 9.12 -28.23
CA ARG A 316 -23.60 8.03 -28.00
C ARG A 316 -25.05 8.38 -28.41
N GLU A 317 -25.34 9.61 -28.83
CA GLU A 317 -26.66 10.04 -29.33
C GLU A 317 -27.03 9.49 -30.73
N LYS A 318 -26.10 8.84 -31.45
CA LYS A 318 -26.37 8.26 -32.79
C LYS A 318 -26.31 6.74 -32.88
N GLN A 319 -26.30 6.01 -31.76
CA GLN A 319 -26.73 4.61 -31.81
C GLN A 319 -28.26 4.59 -31.84
N ALA A 320 -28.82 4.58 -33.05
CA ALA A 320 -30.22 4.23 -33.26
C ALA A 320 -30.52 2.94 -32.48
N PRO A 321 -31.66 2.85 -31.76
CA PRO A 321 -32.02 1.63 -31.05
C PRO A 321 -31.96 0.48 -32.04
N GLY A 322 -31.16 -0.54 -31.72
CA GLY A 322 -31.04 -1.75 -32.53
C GLY A 322 -32.42 -2.21 -32.96
N SER A 323 -32.62 -2.31 -34.27
CA SER A 323 -33.90 -2.66 -34.87
C SER A 323 -34.43 -3.95 -34.23
N ARG A 324 -35.47 -3.84 -33.41
CA ARG A 324 -36.42 -4.95 -33.22
C ARG A 324 -37.25 -5.04 -34.50
N GLN A 325 -36.76 -5.82 -35.46
CA GLN A 325 -37.61 -6.52 -36.43
C GLN A 325 -37.50 -7.99 -36.06
N VAL A 326 -38.46 -8.55 -35.32
CA VAL A 326 -39.67 -9.21 -35.86
C VAL A 326 -39.30 -10.17 -36.99
N GLN A 327 -38.93 -11.40 -36.61
CA GLN A 327 -39.58 -12.63 -37.04
C GLN A 327 -39.39 -13.70 -35.96
#